data_AF-A0A8H9XV62-F1
#
_entry.id   AF-A0A8H9XV62-F1
#
_cell.length_a   1.000
_cell.length_b   1.000
_cell.length_c   1.000
_cell.angle_alpha   90.00
_cell.angle_beta   90.00
_cell.angle_gamma   90.00
#
_symmetry.space_group_name_H-M   'P 1'
#
loop_
_entity.id
_entity.type
_entity.pdbx_description
1 polymer ?
#
loop_
_entity_poly.entity_id
_entity_poly.type
_entity_poly.pdbx_seq_one_letter_code
_entity_poly.pdbx_strand_id
1 'polypeptide(L)' 'WENENGEQIHDGRNNLGVISLNLPRIALEAKGDEATFWKLLDERLVLARKALMTRIARLEGVKARVAPILYMEGACGV' A
#
# COMPACT_ATOMS: atom_id res chain seq x y z
N TRP A 1 10.58 -11.26 -3.23
CA TRP A 1 10.94 -11.37 -1.80
C TRP A 1 11.57 -12.73 -1.65
N GLU A 2 12.70 -12.79 -0.95
CA GLU A 2 13.38 -14.06 -0.67
C GLU A 2 13.08 -14.44 0.78
N ASN A 3 12.81 -15.73 0.99
CA ASN A 3 12.62 -16.25 2.35
C ASN A 3 13.97 -16.41 3.06
N GLU A 4 13.95 -16.90 4.30
CA GLU A 4 15.14 -17.10 5.13
C GLU A 4 16.14 -18.11 4.54
N ASN A 5 15.70 -18.96 3.60
CA ASN A 5 16.52 -19.94 2.90
C ASN A 5 17.12 -19.40 1.58
N GLY A 6 16.86 -18.12 1.24
CA GLY A 6 17.31 -17.52 -0.02
C GLY A 6 16.47 -17.89 -1.24
N GLU A 7 15.30 -18.48 -1.04
CA GLU A 7 14.41 -18.89 -2.13
C GLU A 7 13.46 -17.75 -2.52
N GLN A 8 13.28 -17.54 -3.82
CA GLN A 8 12.34 -16.55 -4.31
C GLN A 8 10.89 -17.02 -4.14
N ILE A 9 10.09 -16.24 -3.41
CA ILE A 9 8.68 -16.52 -3.20
C ILE A 9 7.81 -15.55 -4.02
N HIS A 10 6.92 -16.14 -4.81
CA HIS A 10 5.97 -15.44 -5.67
C HIS A 10 4.54 -15.82 -5.33
N ASP A 11 4.25 -17.11 -5.27
CA ASP A 11 2.94 -17.65 -4.93
C ASP A 11 2.55 -17.31 -3.48
N GLY A 12 1.25 -17.17 -3.24
CA GLY A 12 0.72 -16.83 -1.92
C GLY A 12 0.93 -15.37 -1.47
N ARG A 13 1.64 -14.54 -2.25
CA ARG A 13 1.79 -13.10 -1.97
C ARG A 13 0.56 -12.31 -2.38
N ASN A 14 0.28 -11.22 -1.67
CA ASN A 14 -0.87 -10.36 -1.92
C ASN A 14 -0.54 -8.86 -1.77
N ASN A 15 -1.55 -8.01 -1.99
CA ASN A 15 -1.48 -6.56 -1.82
C ASN A 15 -2.50 -6.10 -0.77
N LEU A 16 -2.10 -5.17 0.12
CA LEU A 16 -2.91 -4.74 1.27
C LEU A 16 -3.85 -3.55 0.98
N GLY A 17 -3.83 -3.04 -0.26
CA GLY A 17 -4.72 -1.99 -0.72
C GLY A 17 -4.02 -0.98 -1.62
N VAL A 18 -4.79 0.00 -2.09
CA VAL A 18 -4.31 1.07 -2.97
C VAL A 18 -4.90 2.39 -2.51
N ILE A 19 -4.09 3.44 -2.57
CA ILE A 19 -4.53 4.84 -2.50
C ILE A 19 -3.99 5.51 -3.76
N SER A 20 -4.89 6.06 -4.57
CA SER A 20 -4.53 6.74 -5.82
C SER A 20 -4.39 8.24 -5.62
N LEU A 21 -3.31 8.82 -6.10
CA LEU A 21 -3.10 10.26 -6.12
C LEU A 21 -3.53 10.85 -7.48
N ASN A 22 -4.26 11.95 -7.45
CA ASN A 22 -4.67 12.67 -8.65
C ASN A 22 -3.57 13.65 -9.09
N LEU A 23 -2.55 13.16 -9.81
CA LEU A 23 -1.44 13.98 -10.30
C LEU A 23 -1.90 15.17 -11.18
N PRO A 24 -2.87 15.01 -12.11
CA PRO A 24 -3.40 16.16 -12.85
C PRO A 24 -3.92 17.28 -11.95
N ARG A 25 -4.58 16.94 -10.83
CA ARG A 25 -5.04 17.95 -9.87
C ARG A 25 -3.89 18.72 -9.22
N ILE A 26 -2.79 18.04 -8.90
CA ILE A 26 -1.59 18.68 -8.34
C ILE A 26 -1.01 19.67 -9.35
N ALA A 27 -0.92 19.26 -10.62
CA ALA A 27 -0.43 20.13 -11.69
C ALA A 27 -1.32 21.37 -11.91
N LEU A 28 -2.65 21.19 -11.89
CA LEU A 28 -3.60 22.31 -11.99
C LEU A 28 -3.45 23.31 -10.83
N GLU A 29 -3.19 22.84 -9.63
CA GLU A 29 -2.97 23.69 -8.45
C GLU A 29 -1.62 24.39 -8.46
N ALA A 30 -0.60 23.76 -9.02
CA ALA A 30 0.74 24.32 -9.19
C ALA A 30 0.79 25.44 -10.24
N LYS A 31 -0.21 25.53 -11.14
CA LYS A 31 -0.33 26.60 -12.16
C LYS A 31 0.94 26.80 -13.00
N GLY A 32 1.63 25.71 -13.31
CA GLY A 32 2.87 25.71 -14.08
C GLY A 32 4.15 26.00 -13.29
N ASP A 33 4.08 26.27 -11.98
CA ASP A 33 5.26 26.37 -11.13
C ASP A 33 5.71 24.99 -10.63
N GLU A 34 6.88 24.55 -11.10
CA GLU A 34 7.42 23.23 -10.78
C GLU A 34 7.79 23.09 -9.31
N ALA A 35 8.31 24.14 -8.67
CA ALA A 35 8.65 24.11 -7.25
C ALA A 35 7.40 23.88 -6.39
N THR A 36 6.30 24.58 -6.72
CA THR A 36 5.00 24.34 -6.07
C THR A 36 4.47 22.94 -6.34
N PHE A 37 4.61 22.40 -7.55
CA PHE A 37 4.18 21.03 -7.86
C PHE A 37 4.84 20.00 -6.94
N TRP A 38 6.16 20.03 -6.83
CA TRP A 38 6.91 19.08 -6.00
C TRP A 38 6.56 19.21 -4.52
N LYS A 39 6.43 20.44 -4.01
CA LYS A 39 5.97 20.69 -2.64
C LYS A 39 4.58 20.09 -2.40
N LEU A 40 3.62 20.33 -3.29
CA LEU A 40 2.26 19.81 -3.16
C LEU A 40 2.20 18.28 -3.27
N LEU A 41 3.06 17.69 -4.11
CA LEU A 41 3.17 16.24 -4.23
C LEU A 41 3.70 15.62 -2.93
N ASP A 42 4.74 16.19 -2.35
CA ASP A 42 5.30 15.71 -1.07
C ASP A 42 4.26 15.75 0.04
N GLU A 43 3.53 16.87 0.19
CA GLU A 43 2.44 17.00 1.17
C GLU A 43 1.37 15.91 0.97
N ARG A 44 1.00 15.63 -0.29
CA ARG A 44 0.01 14.59 -0.63
C ARG A 44 0.52 13.17 -0.44
N LEU A 45 1.82 12.92 -0.65
CA LEU A 45 2.45 11.63 -0.39
C LEU A 45 2.45 11.31 1.11
N VAL A 46 2.70 12.31 1.97
CA VAL A 46 2.60 12.13 3.43
C VAL A 46 1.17 11.72 3.82
N LEU A 47 0.16 12.39 3.25
CA LEU A 47 -1.25 12.04 3.49
C LEU A 47 -1.61 10.65 2.95
N ALA A 48 -1.18 10.31 1.73
CA ALA A 48 -1.43 9.01 1.12
C ALA A 48 -0.81 7.88 1.96
N ARG A 49 0.42 8.08 2.46
CA ARG A 49 1.06 7.15 3.41
C ARG A 49 0.23 6.99 4.67
N LYS A 50 -0.24 8.09 5.28
CA LYS A 50 -1.11 8.02 6.47
C LYS A 50 -2.40 7.24 6.19
N ALA A 51 -3.01 7.43 5.03
CA ALA A 51 -4.21 6.70 4.61
C ALA A 51 -3.95 5.20 4.43
N LEU A 52 -2.84 4.83 3.77
CA LEU A 52 -2.40 3.43 3.63
C LEU A 52 -2.14 2.79 5.00
N MET A 53 -1.39 3.46 5.87
CA MET A 53 -1.09 2.95 7.22
C MET A 53 -2.34 2.78 8.07
N THR A 54 -3.35 3.64 7.91
CA THR A 54 -4.64 3.49 8.61
C THR A 54 -5.34 2.18 8.22
N ARG A 55 -5.25 1.77 6.95
CA ARG A 55 -5.80 0.48 6.50
C ARG A 55 -5.02 -0.70 7.07
N ILE A 56 -3.70 -0.60 7.08
CA ILE A 56 -2.82 -1.63 7.67
C ILE A 56 -3.11 -1.80 9.16
N ALA A 57 -3.21 -0.69 9.91
CA ALA A 57 -3.52 -0.72 11.34
C ALA A 57 -4.86 -1.40 11.66
N ARG A 58 -5.86 -1.32 10.76
CA ARG A 58 -7.14 -2.04 10.94
C ARG A 58 -7.00 -3.57 10.86
N LEU A 59 -5.92 -4.07 10.28
CA LEU A 59 -5.64 -5.51 10.21
C LEU A 59 -4.95 -6.02 11.48
N GLU A 60 -4.48 -5.14 12.35
CA GLU A 60 -3.87 -5.53 13.63
C GLU A 60 -4.88 -6.29 14.50
N GLY A 61 -4.46 -7.45 15.01
CA GLY A 61 -5.29 -8.31 15.87
C GLY A 61 -6.35 -9.15 15.15
N VAL A 62 -6.57 -8.96 13.85
CA VAL A 62 -7.45 -9.81 13.03
C VAL A 62 -6.92 -11.25 13.05
N LYS A 63 -7.83 -12.22 13.23
CA LYS A 63 -7.47 -13.64 13.32
C LYS A 63 -7.63 -14.32 11.96
N ALA A 64 -6.75 -15.28 11.67
CA ALA A 64 -6.74 -16.05 10.41
C ALA A 64 -8.11 -16.66 10.03
N ARG A 65 -8.92 -17.04 11.03
CA ARG A 65 -10.28 -17.55 10.85
C ARG A 65 -11.25 -16.62 10.10
N VAL A 66 -10.88 -15.35 9.88
CA VAL A 66 -11.67 -14.41 9.08
C VAL A 66 -11.78 -14.84 7.61
N ALA A 67 -10.78 -15.56 7.09
CA ALA A 67 -10.79 -16.12 5.74
C ALA A 67 -9.92 -17.39 5.68
N PRO A 68 -10.44 -18.57 6.09
CA PRO A 68 -9.65 -19.80 6.21
C PRO A 68 -8.95 -20.23 4.92
N ILE A 69 -9.62 -20.12 3.76
CA ILE A 69 -9.00 -20.47 2.47
C ILE A 69 -7.72 -19.66 2.20
N LEU A 70 -7.69 -18.39 2.61
CA LEU A 70 -6.53 -17.52 2.44
C LEU A 70 -5.42 -17.86 3.44
N TYR A 71 -5.74 -17.98 4.72
CA TYR A 71 -4.71 -17.95 5.77
C TYR A 71 -4.45 -19.30 6.46
N MET A 72 -5.19 -20.35 6.11
CA MET A 72 -5.10 -21.67 6.75
C MET A 72 -4.99 -22.81 5.74
N GLU A 73 -5.55 -22.64 4.53
CA GLU A 73 -5.63 -23.71 3.51
C GLU A 73 -4.75 -23.44 2.27
N GLY A 74 -3.66 -22.67 2.44
CA GLY A 74 -2.58 -22.58 1.46
C GLY A 74 -2.71 -21.55 0.33
N ALA A 75 -3.75 -20.69 0.31
CA ALA A 75 -3.84 -19.68 -0.74
C ALA A 75 -2.99 -18.41 -0.48
N CYS A 76 -2.64 -18.08 0.77
CA CYS A 76 -1.72 -17.00 1.14
C CYS A 76 -0.78 -17.45 2.26
N GLY A 77 0.47 -16.97 2.24
CA GLY A 77 1.47 -17.27 3.27
C GLY A 77 2.09 -18.67 3.19
N VAL A 78 2.09 -19.25 1.98
CA VAL A 78 2.82 -20.48 1.64
C VAL A 78 4.31 -20.22 1.42
#